data_AF-H9GGI4-F1
#
_entry.id   AF-H9GGI4-F1
#
_cell.length_a   1.000
_cell.length_b   1.000
_cell.length_c   1.000
_cell.angle_alpha   90.00
_cell.angle_beta   90.00
_cell.angle_gamma   90.00
#
_symmetry.space_group_name_H-M   'P 1'
#
loop_
_entity.id
_entity.type
_entity.pdbx_description
1 polymer ?
#
loop_
_entity_poly.entity_id
_entity_poly.type
_entity_poly.pdbx_seq_one_letter_code
_entity_poly.pdbx_strand_id
1 'polypeptide(L)'
;MQRSWKWIQGYVFVLVFGVVLFFFCFCFFFLSLLLFCLSSILSFLYPVELGEPNVLICFVDQLFPPVLNVTWLKNGQAVSEGVKETGFLPNEDNTFSKFSYLTFVPEDGDFYTCRVEHWGLEGPLTTVWGKLCHSQRPSLGFL
;
A
#
# COMPACT_ATOMS: atom_id res chain seq x y z
N MET A 1 50.10 -6.32 41.92
CA MET A 1 49.18 -7.03 41.01
C MET A 1 47.81 -6.31 40.91
N GLN A 2 47.72 -5.07 40.38
CA GLN A 2 46.45 -4.29 40.38
C GLN A 2 46.08 -3.62 39.03
N ARG A 3 46.91 -3.74 37.98
CA ARG A 3 46.70 -3.05 36.70
C ARG A 3 45.85 -3.82 35.68
N SER A 4 45.64 -5.12 35.89
CA SER A 4 44.87 -5.99 34.97
C SER A 4 43.34 -5.88 35.15
N TRP A 5 42.86 -5.62 36.37
CA TRP A 5 41.43 -5.60 36.71
C TRP A 5 40.65 -4.41 36.14
N LYS A 6 41.31 -3.27 35.88
CA LYS A 6 40.66 -2.09 35.30
C LYS A 6 40.23 -2.30 33.84
N TRP A 7 40.99 -3.07 33.07
CA TRP A 7 40.65 -3.41 31.68
C TRP A 7 39.54 -4.46 31.60
N ILE A 8 39.56 -5.43 32.53
CA ILE A 8 38.52 -6.46 32.62
C ILE A 8 37.16 -5.82 32.95
N GLN A 9 37.10 -4.88 33.90
CA GLN A 9 35.85 -4.19 34.21
C GLN A 9 35.35 -3.29 33.06
N GLY A 10 36.23 -2.60 32.33
CA GLY A 10 35.86 -1.83 31.15
C GLY A 10 35.33 -2.69 30.00
N TYR A 11 35.98 -3.83 29.73
CA TYR A 11 35.56 -4.79 28.70
C TYR A 11 34.21 -5.44 29.03
N VAL A 12 34.01 -5.84 30.29
CA VAL A 12 32.73 -6.39 30.76
C VAL A 12 31.61 -5.34 30.66
N PHE A 13 31.87 -4.07 30.99
CA PHE A 13 30.86 -3.01 30.86
C PHE A 13 30.46 -2.75 29.40
N VAL A 14 31.43 -2.70 28.49
CA VAL A 14 31.19 -2.52 27.04
C VAL A 14 30.43 -3.70 26.44
N LEU A 15 30.77 -4.94 26.83
CA LEU A 15 30.05 -6.12 26.39
C LEU A 15 28.61 -6.14 26.92
N VAL A 16 28.40 -5.84 28.20
CA VAL A 16 27.05 -5.82 28.80
C VAL A 16 26.19 -4.72 28.17
N PHE A 17 26.72 -3.52 27.96
CA PHE A 17 25.98 -2.42 27.33
C PHE A 17 25.68 -2.69 25.86
N GLY A 18 26.63 -3.27 25.12
CA GLY A 18 26.43 -3.69 23.72
C GLY A 18 25.39 -4.80 23.57
N VAL A 19 25.38 -5.79 24.47
CA VAL A 19 24.37 -6.86 24.49
C VAL A 19 23.00 -6.30 24.81
N VAL A 20 22.88 -5.41 25.80
CA VAL A 20 21.60 -4.76 26.14
C VAL A 20 21.06 -3.97 24.95
N LEU A 21 21.88 -3.14 24.30
CA LEU A 21 21.48 -2.39 23.11
C LEU A 21 21.10 -3.30 21.93
N PHE A 22 21.77 -4.44 21.75
CA PHE A 22 21.43 -5.43 20.74
C PHE A 22 20.06 -6.08 21.01
N PHE A 23 19.77 -6.45 22.27
CA PHE A 23 18.46 -6.96 22.68
C PHE A 23 17.36 -5.90 22.51
N PHE A 24 17.63 -4.62 22.79
CA PHE A 24 16.68 -3.53 22.56
C PHE A 24 16.41 -3.32 21.06
N CYS A 25 17.43 -3.36 20.21
CA CYS A 25 17.29 -3.24 18.75
C CYS A 25 16.52 -4.42 18.15
N PHE A 26 16.84 -5.65 18.58
CA PHE A 26 16.12 -6.85 18.18
C PHE A 26 14.66 -6.81 18.66
N CYS A 27 14.40 -6.40 19.91
CA CYS A 27 13.03 -6.23 20.41
C CYS A 27 12.25 -5.18 19.62
N PHE A 28 12.86 -4.03 19.30
CA PHE A 28 12.23 -2.99 18.49
C PHE A 28 11.95 -3.45 17.06
N PHE A 29 12.86 -4.21 16.45
CA PHE A 29 12.68 -4.81 15.13
C PHE A 29 11.60 -5.91 15.14
N PHE A 30 11.55 -6.73 16.19
CA PHE A 30 10.49 -7.73 16.34
C PHE A 30 9.14 -7.08 16.62
N LEU A 31 9.10 -6.01 17.43
CA LEU A 31 7.88 -5.26 17.72
C LEU A 31 7.38 -4.51 16.48
N SER A 32 8.28 -3.93 15.69
CA SER A 32 7.92 -3.29 14.41
C SER A 32 7.43 -4.33 13.41
N LEU A 33 8.12 -5.46 13.25
CA LEU A 33 7.66 -6.59 12.43
C LEU A 33 6.30 -7.11 12.92
N LEU A 34 6.08 -7.21 14.23
CA LEU A 34 4.79 -7.63 14.80
C LEU A 34 3.69 -6.62 14.47
N LEU A 35 3.97 -5.31 14.51
CA LEU A 35 3.02 -4.25 14.14
C LEU A 35 2.72 -4.23 12.62
N PHE A 36 3.73 -4.39 11.76
CA PHE A 36 3.54 -4.54 10.31
C PHE A 36 2.79 -5.84 9.96
N CYS A 37 3.05 -6.92 10.70
CA CYS A 37 2.34 -8.18 10.56
C CYS A 37 0.89 -8.04 11.01
N LEU A 38 0.63 -7.37 12.15
CA LEU A 38 -0.70 -7.09 12.66
C LEU A 38 -1.52 -6.21 11.70
N SER A 39 -0.94 -5.19 11.06
CA SER A 39 -1.65 -4.38 10.07
C SER A 39 -2.02 -5.19 8.83
N SER A 40 -1.10 -6.02 8.34
CA SER A 40 -1.34 -6.93 7.20
C SER A 40 -2.43 -7.97 7.52
N ILE A 41 -2.41 -8.53 8.75
CA ILE A 41 -3.42 -9.46 9.26
C ILE A 41 -4.76 -8.76 9.46
N LEU A 42 -4.78 -7.51 9.93
CA LEU A 42 -6.00 -6.71 10.10
C LEU A 42 -6.67 -6.51 8.74
N SER A 43 -5.94 -6.10 7.69
CA SER A 43 -6.46 -5.98 6.32
C SER A 43 -7.00 -7.29 5.72
N PHE A 44 -6.58 -8.43 6.27
CA PHE A 44 -7.10 -9.75 5.90
C PHE A 44 -8.33 -10.14 6.74
N LEU A 45 -8.42 -9.68 7.99
CA LEU A 45 -9.51 -9.97 8.94
C LEU A 45 -10.73 -9.05 8.79
N TYR A 46 -10.55 -7.82 8.27
CA TYR A 46 -11.66 -7.00 7.76
C TYR A 46 -11.65 -7.07 6.23
N PRO A 47 -12.29 -8.07 5.60
CA PRO A 47 -12.63 -7.93 4.20
C PRO A 47 -13.55 -6.71 4.04
N VAL A 48 -13.60 -6.15 2.83
CA VAL A 48 -14.60 -5.13 2.50
C VAL A 48 -16.00 -5.70 2.82
N GLU A 49 -16.71 -5.07 3.75
CA GLU A 49 -18.05 -5.49 4.17
C GLU A 49 -19.04 -5.28 3.02
N LEU A 50 -19.66 -6.36 2.54
CA LEU A 50 -20.65 -6.30 1.47
C LEU A 50 -21.87 -5.51 1.94
N GLY A 51 -22.35 -4.59 1.10
CA GLY A 51 -23.52 -3.76 1.44
C GLY A 51 -23.23 -2.50 2.25
N GLU A 52 -21.99 -2.27 2.70
CA GLU A 52 -21.61 -1.00 3.35
C GLU A 52 -20.95 -0.01 2.36
N PRO A 53 -21.28 1.29 2.39
CA PRO A 53 -20.64 2.28 1.53
C PRO A 53 -19.12 2.33 1.72
N ASN A 54 -18.37 2.24 0.62
CA ASN A 54 -16.92 2.30 0.59
C ASN A 54 -16.43 3.25 -0.53
N VAL A 55 -15.14 3.58 -0.53
CA VAL A 55 -14.54 4.51 -1.48
C VAL A 55 -13.29 3.90 -2.12
N LEU A 56 -13.29 3.81 -3.45
CA LEU A 56 -12.07 3.53 -4.22
C LEU A 56 -11.32 4.82 -4.51
N ILE A 57 -9.99 4.73 -4.47
CA ILE A 57 -9.10 5.86 -4.72
C ILE A 57 -8.18 5.48 -5.88
N CYS A 58 -8.24 6.28 -6.94
CA CYS A 58 -7.29 6.23 -8.05
C CYS A 58 -6.37 7.45 -7.94
N PHE A 59 -5.11 7.18 -7.62
CA PHE A 59 -4.07 8.20 -7.50
C PHE A 59 -3.19 8.17 -8.74
N VAL A 60 -3.03 9.32 -9.38
CA VAL A 60 -2.16 9.52 -10.54
C VAL A 60 -1.12 10.56 -10.17
N ASP A 61 0.15 10.21 -10.33
CA ASP A 61 1.30 11.04 -9.98
C ASP A 61 2.20 11.25 -11.21
N GLN A 62 3.19 12.15 -11.08
CA GLN A 62 4.19 12.47 -12.11
C GLN A 62 3.58 12.89 -13.44
N LEU A 63 2.45 13.58 -13.38
CA LEU A 63 1.71 14.01 -14.53
C LEU A 63 2.32 15.29 -15.11
N PHE A 64 2.70 15.26 -16.38
CA PHE A 64 3.05 16.48 -17.09
C PHE A 64 2.65 16.40 -18.56
N PRO A 65 2.07 17.47 -19.11
CA PRO A 65 1.28 18.56 -18.55
C PRO A 65 0.01 18.09 -17.83
N PRO A 66 -0.68 19.03 -17.14
CA PRO A 66 -1.92 18.78 -16.40
C PRO A 66 -3.14 18.59 -17.31
N VAL A 67 -3.09 17.55 -18.17
CA VAL A 67 -4.20 17.14 -19.04
C VAL A 67 -4.33 15.63 -18.98
N LEU A 68 -5.39 15.12 -18.36
CA LEU A 68 -5.68 13.69 -18.29
C LEU A 68 -7.17 13.44 -18.21
N ASN A 69 -7.59 12.24 -18.62
CA ASN A 69 -8.97 11.77 -18.49
C ASN A 69 -9.00 10.52 -17.60
N VAL A 70 -9.74 10.58 -16.49
CA VAL A 70 -10.00 9.41 -15.62
C VAL A 70 -11.40 8.90 -15.91
N THR A 71 -11.52 7.61 -16.13
CA THR A 71 -12.82 6.95 -16.31
C THR A 71 -12.91 5.77 -15.36
N TRP A 72 -13.99 5.71 -14.59
CA TRP A 72 -14.31 4.56 -13.76
C TRP A 72 -15.19 3.59 -14.54
N LEU A 73 -14.89 2.30 -14.45
CA LEU A 73 -15.68 1.23 -15.04
C LEU A 73 -16.14 0.28 -13.92
N LYS A 74 -17.43 0.01 -13.81
CA LYS A 74 -17.98 -1.10 -13.01
C LYS A 74 -18.31 -2.24 -13.97
N ASN A 75 -17.72 -3.42 -13.79
CA ASN A 75 -17.93 -4.59 -14.64
C ASN A 75 -17.74 -4.30 -16.15
N GLY A 76 -16.79 -3.42 -16.49
CA GLY A 76 -16.51 -2.98 -17.86
C GLY A 76 -17.41 -1.86 -18.40
N GLN A 77 -18.42 -1.42 -17.64
CA GLN A 77 -19.29 -0.31 -18.02
C GLN A 77 -18.90 0.99 -17.32
N ALA A 78 -18.88 2.10 -18.06
CA ALA A 78 -18.53 3.41 -17.50
C ALA A 78 -19.52 3.87 -16.44
N VAL A 79 -19.01 4.31 -15.30
CA VAL A 79 -19.79 4.85 -14.19
C VAL A 79 -19.32 6.26 -13.87
N SER A 80 -20.31 7.15 -13.69
CA SER A 80 -20.08 8.54 -13.27
C SER A 80 -20.74 8.84 -11.91
N GLU A 81 -21.62 7.96 -11.44
CA GLU A 81 -22.26 8.11 -10.13
C GLU A 81 -21.24 7.88 -9.02
N GLY A 82 -21.23 8.76 -8.02
CA GLY A 82 -20.28 8.67 -6.90
C GLY A 82 -18.84 9.05 -7.25
N VAL A 83 -18.55 9.44 -8.49
CA VAL A 83 -17.22 9.87 -8.92
C VAL A 83 -16.96 11.30 -8.45
N LYS A 84 -15.82 11.52 -7.79
CA LYS A 84 -15.32 12.84 -7.41
C LYS A 84 -13.85 12.95 -7.78
N GLU A 85 -13.46 14.08 -8.37
CA GLU A 85 -12.07 14.32 -8.75
C GLU A 85 -11.54 15.58 -8.10
N THR A 86 -10.26 15.57 -7.76
CA THR A 86 -9.56 16.80 -7.37
C THR A 86 -9.13 17.57 -8.60
N GLY A 87 -8.80 18.86 -8.41
CA GLY A 87 -7.97 19.57 -9.37
C GLY A 87 -6.57 18.95 -9.47
N PHE A 88 -5.77 19.47 -10.39
CA PHE A 88 -4.35 19.14 -10.48
C PHE A 88 -3.60 19.76 -9.30
N LEU A 89 -2.94 18.92 -8.52
CA LEU A 89 -2.14 19.31 -7.37
C LEU A 89 -0.68 19.45 -7.83
N PRO A 90 -0.03 20.60 -7.66
CA PRO A 90 1.38 20.74 -8.03
C PRO A 90 2.28 19.95 -7.08
N ASN A 91 3.26 19.24 -7.65
CA ASN A 91 4.31 18.55 -6.93
C ASN A 91 5.58 19.43 -6.84
N GLU A 92 6.52 19.09 -5.95
CA GLU A 92 7.78 19.83 -5.78
C GLU A 92 8.71 19.75 -7.01
N ASP A 93 8.56 18.72 -7.83
CA ASP A 93 9.36 18.44 -9.03
C ASP A 93 8.79 19.09 -10.32
N ASN A 94 7.83 20.01 -10.18
CA ASN A 94 7.08 20.64 -11.28
C ASN A 94 6.18 19.69 -12.09
N THR A 95 5.92 18.48 -11.57
CA THR A 95 4.86 17.62 -12.08
C THR A 95 3.54 17.89 -11.35
N PHE A 96 2.48 17.21 -11.76
CA PHE A 96 1.17 17.31 -11.13
C PHE A 96 0.68 15.94 -10.65
N SER A 97 -0.13 15.97 -9.61
CA SER A 97 -0.86 14.82 -9.09
C SER A 97 -2.36 15.04 -9.23
N LYS A 98 -3.13 13.97 -9.35
CA LYS A 98 -4.60 14.02 -9.33
C LYS A 98 -5.18 12.81 -8.62
N PHE A 99 -6.21 13.06 -7.83
CA PHE A 99 -7.02 12.01 -7.19
C PHE A 99 -8.39 11.92 -7.85
N SER A 100 -8.83 10.69 -8.06
CA SER A 100 -10.21 10.36 -8.41
C SER A 100 -10.75 9.38 -7.38
N TYR A 101 -11.94 9.64 -6.87
CA TYR A 101 -12.62 8.88 -5.85
C TYR A 101 -13.91 8.31 -6.43
N LEU A 102 -14.22 7.07 -6.12
CA LEU A 102 -15.50 6.44 -6.46
C LEU A 102 -16.14 5.92 -5.18
N THR A 103 -17.22 6.55 -4.74
CA THR A 103 -18.07 6.01 -3.67
C THR A 103 -18.95 4.90 -4.26
N PHE A 104 -18.90 3.70 -3.70
CA PHE A 104 -19.65 2.55 -4.17
C PHE A 104 -20.13 1.70 -3.00
N VAL A 105 -21.12 0.86 -3.24
CA VAL A 105 -21.51 -0.21 -2.32
C VAL A 105 -20.98 -1.51 -2.92
N PRO A 106 -20.08 -2.24 -2.23
CA PRO A 106 -19.49 -3.46 -2.72
C PRO A 106 -20.55 -4.57 -2.79
N GLU A 107 -20.71 -5.15 -3.98
CA GLU A 107 -21.54 -6.33 -4.22
C GLU A 107 -20.68 -7.53 -4.61
N ASP A 108 -21.16 -8.73 -4.30
CA ASP A 108 -20.40 -9.94 -4.56
C ASP A 108 -20.24 -10.17 -6.07
N GLY A 109 -18.99 -10.20 -6.54
CA GLY A 109 -18.66 -10.45 -7.95
C GLY A 109 -18.39 -9.19 -8.77
N ASP A 110 -18.56 -8.01 -8.19
CA ASP A 110 -18.19 -6.77 -8.86
C ASP A 110 -16.66 -6.60 -8.99
N PHE A 111 -16.26 -6.03 -10.11
CA PHE A 111 -14.92 -5.47 -10.29
C PHE A 111 -15.02 -4.04 -10.82
N TYR A 112 -14.14 -3.20 -10.31
CA TYR A 112 -14.03 -1.79 -10.63
C TYR A 112 -12.70 -1.56 -11.34
N THR A 113 -12.68 -0.70 -12.34
CA THR A 113 -11.46 -0.33 -13.07
C THR A 113 -11.35 1.17 -13.14
N CYS A 114 -10.18 1.72 -12.80
CA CYS A 114 -9.82 3.11 -13.07
C CYS A 114 -8.99 3.09 -14.34
N ARG A 115 -9.50 3.71 -15.40
CA ARG A 115 -8.83 3.87 -16.67
C ARG A 115 -8.37 5.31 -16.82
N VAL A 116 -7.06 5.49 -16.93
CA VAL A 116 -6.37 6.78 -17.04
C VAL A 116 -5.83 6.93 -18.46
N GLU A 117 -6.26 7.98 -19.13
CA GLU A 117 -5.77 8.37 -20.45
C GLU A 117 -4.95 9.65 -20.31
N HIS A 118 -3.72 9.58 -20.81
CA HIS A 118 -2.78 10.69 -20.86
C HIS A 118 -2.02 10.63 -22.17
N TRP A 119 -1.81 11.79 -22.77
CA TRP A 119 -1.11 11.96 -24.04
C TRP A 119 0.37 11.48 -24.05
N GLY A 120 1.00 11.31 -22.88
CA GLY A 120 2.35 10.80 -22.73
C GLY A 120 2.41 9.27 -22.61
N LEU A 121 1.26 8.60 -22.56
CA LEU A 121 1.17 7.15 -22.53
C LEU A 121 0.91 6.60 -23.94
N GLU A 122 1.51 5.45 -24.26
CA GLU A 122 1.24 4.75 -25.52
C GLU A 122 -0.19 4.18 -25.58
N GLY A 123 -0.85 4.06 -24.43
CA GLY A 123 -2.24 3.61 -24.30
C GLY A 123 -2.82 3.91 -22.92
N PRO A 124 -4.12 3.61 -22.70
CA PRO A 124 -4.77 3.85 -21.42
C PRO A 124 -4.19 2.94 -20.33
N LEU A 125 -3.85 3.52 -19.19
CA LEU A 125 -3.44 2.77 -18.01
C LEU A 125 -4.69 2.34 -17.23
N THR A 126 -4.79 1.05 -16.89
CA THR A 126 -5.94 0.50 -16.15
C THR A 126 -5.52 -0.14 -14.84
N THR A 127 -6.12 0.30 -13.74
CA THR A 127 -6.00 -0.34 -12.43
C THR A 127 -7.32 -1.02 -12.08
N VAL A 128 -7.29 -2.30 -11.72
CA VAL A 128 -8.49 -3.11 -11.44
C VAL A 128 -8.56 -3.46 -9.95
N TRP A 129 -9.74 -3.25 -9.35
CA TRP A 129 -10.11 -3.71 -8.02
C TRP A 129 -11.24 -4.73 -8.16
N GLY A 130 -11.02 -5.96 -7.73
CA GLY A 130 -12.03 -7.01 -7.72
C GLY A 130 -11.81 -7.91 -6.52
N LYS A 131 -12.60 -8.98 -6.39
CA LYS A 131 -12.49 -9.92 -5.27
C LYS A 131 -11.02 -10.22 -4.96
N LEU A 132 -10.64 -9.92 -3.71
CA LEU A 132 -9.56 -10.59 -3.01
C LEU A 132 -9.74 -12.08 -3.24
N CYS A 133 -8.88 -12.67 -4.07
CA CYS A 133 -8.66 -14.09 -4.26
C CYS A 133 -9.89 -15.00 -4.00
N HIS A 134 -10.74 -15.22 -5.01
CA HIS A 134 -11.39 -16.53 -5.09
C HIS A 134 -10.29 -17.53 -5.46
N SER A 135 -9.55 -18.03 -4.45
CA SER A 135 -8.66 -19.20 -4.51
C SER A 135 -8.06 -19.51 -5.89
N GLN A 136 -7.07 -18.75 -6.35
CA GLN A 136 -6.08 -19.32 -7.25
C GLN A 136 -5.08 -20.10 -6.38
N ARG A 137 -5.41 -21.35 -6.03
CA ARG A 137 -4.37 -22.36 -5.89
C ARG A 137 -3.76 -22.51 -7.28
N PRO A 138 -2.48 -22.22 -7.52
CA PRO A 138 -1.82 -22.78 -8.68
C PRO A 138 -1.82 -24.30 -8.47
N SER A 139 -2.68 -25.03 -9.19
CA SER A 139 -2.45 -26.45 -9.39
C SER A 139 -1.14 -26.56 -10.14
N LEU A 140 -0.06 -26.91 -9.44
CA LEU A 140 1.13 -27.50 -10.07
C LEU A 140 0.63 -28.69 -10.88
N GLY A 141 0.57 -28.51 -12.20
CA GLY A 141 0.51 -29.63 -13.13
C GLY A 141 1.84 -30.35 -13.06
N PHE A 142 1.88 -31.43 -12.28
CA PHE A 142 2.81 -32.52 -12.51
C PHE A 142 2.20 -33.40 -13.59
N LEU A 143 2.73 -33.33 -14.81
CA LEU A 143 2.80 -34.42 -15.78
C LEU A 143 4.08 -34.24 -16.59
#